data_AF-A0AAW7S1Z2-F1
#
_entry.id   AF-A0AAW7S1Z2-F1
#
_cell.length_a   1.000
_cell.length_b   1.000
_cell.length_c   1.000
_cell.angle_alpha   90.00
_cell.angle_beta   90.00
_cell.angle_gamma   90.00
#
_symmetry.space_group_name_H-M   'P 1'
#
loop_
_entity.id
_entity.type
_entity.pdbx_description
1 polymer ?
#
loop_
_entity_poly.entity_id
_entity_poly.type
_entity_poly.pdbx_seq_one_letter_code
_entity_poly.pdbx_strand_id
1 'polypeptide(L)'
;MPMQPADTRPSHALPRHWLRVGIALVIVLVLHALAAFWLMRNRDAFTPPAPAEVPIQIELLKPQPIERQPAPPAPKPVEQPAAPAPAPPKAAAPKPAPEPVLTSTQTAEHGEPPAAASAASGAPAASGAHAASAAGAASAASTATPGPATNGVKFNAPPSGDLQYDTFYNGMQNMIGTIHWRTDGHTYDLSVSMPVPFVGPFTYRSEGRIDAFGVAPERYVEKRGKRPEDIAIFNREIRQVVFTRTPNNAPLPDGVQDRFSMLMQLSGLVRGNPSAYKPGVTQQFFVIDNNSGETWPIAVIGDEQVQTQAGIIGARHFMRLPRRDGDTRRIDMWLAPSLGWLPARLVQTEPNGAQIDLLWHGRLAAPGVPSDEAPAGGATHAPAGAPTPDASTAPAAEPAQPAPPATVQPPAQPAAPPAPSPVTSPVTQ
;
A
#
# COMPACT_ATOMS: atom_id res chain seq x y z
N MET A 1 20.03 -43.44 93.35
CA MET A 1 21.06 -43.37 92.27
C MET A 1 20.61 -44.30 91.16
N PRO A 2 20.64 -43.97 89.85
CA PRO A 2 21.67 -43.16 89.13
C PRO A 2 21.09 -41.93 88.37
N MET A 3 21.80 -40.80 88.26
CA MET A 3 22.79 -40.31 87.26
C MET A 3 22.25 -39.78 85.92
N GLN A 4 22.65 -38.53 85.63
CA GLN A 4 22.28 -37.61 84.54
C GLN A 4 22.63 -38.10 83.11
N PRO A 5 22.17 -37.36 82.09
CA PRO A 5 23.17 -36.60 81.34
C PRO A 5 22.79 -35.14 81.08
N ALA A 6 23.80 -34.28 81.13
CA ALA A 6 23.74 -32.88 80.74
C ALA A 6 23.54 -32.77 79.21
N ASP A 7 22.50 -32.05 78.77
CA ASP A 7 22.28 -31.77 77.36
C ASP A 7 22.94 -30.42 77.01
N THR A 8 24.13 -30.50 76.42
CA THR A 8 24.85 -29.36 75.83
C THR A 8 24.40 -29.23 74.38
N ARG A 9 23.43 -28.35 74.11
CA ARG A 9 23.06 -28.01 72.73
C ARG A 9 23.61 -26.64 72.34
N PRO A 10 24.50 -26.57 71.33
CA PRO A 10 24.98 -25.29 70.79
C PRO A 10 23.83 -24.60 70.04
N SER A 11 23.49 -23.39 70.45
CA SER A 11 22.53 -22.55 69.74
C SER A 11 23.19 -21.94 68.50
N HIS A 12 23.03 -22.61 67.35
CA HIS A 12 23.32 -21.99 66.05
C HIS A 12 22.28 -20.89 65.77
N ALA A 13 22.52 -19.68 66.27
CA ALA A 13 21.76 -18.51 65.87
C ALA A 13 22.12 -18.18 64.42
N LEU A 14 21.21 -18.49 63.48
CA LEU A 14 21.32 -18.07 62.08
C LEU A 14 21.58 -16.56 62.03
N PRO A 15 22.64 -16.09 61.34
CA PRO A 15 23.01 -14.69 61.44
C PRO A 15 21.93 -13.84 60.76
N ARG A 16 21.45 -12.82 61.49
CA ARG A 16 20.29 -11.97 61.17
C ARG A 16 20.22 -11.44 59.72
N HIS A 17 21.33 -11.42 58.98
CA HIS A 17 21.38 -11.05 57.57
C HIS A 17 20.74 -12.09 56.64
N TRP A 18 20.88 -13.40 56.90
CA TRP A 18 20.22 -14.44 56.11
C TRP A 18 18.70 -14.41 56.27
N LEU A 19 18.23 -14.05 57.47
CA LEU A 19 16.80 -13.83 57.71
C LEU A 19 16.27 -12.63 56.88
N ARG A 20 17.03 -11.53 56.81
CA ARG A 20 16.66 -10.36 55.99
C ARG A 20 16.66 -10.66 54.49
N VAL A 21 17.65 -11.42 54.01
CA VAL A 21 17.71 -11.86 52.60
C VAL A 21 16.55 -12.80 52.29
N GLY A 22 16.24 -13.74 53.18
CA GLY A 22 15.06 -14.62 53.04
C GLY A 22 13.75 -13.84 52.98
N ILE A 23 13.57 -12.85 53.86
CA ILE A 23 12.38 -11.97 53.84
C ILE A 23 12.30 -11.18 52.52
N ALA A 24 13.40 -10.59 52.06
CA ALA A 24 13.43 -9.85 50.80
C ALA A 24 13.04 -10.74 49.61
N LEU A 25 13.56 -11.98 49.56
CA LEU A 25 13.24 -12.94 48.51
C LEU A 25 11.76 -13.31 48.53
N VAL A 26 11.18 -13.56 49.71
CA VAL A 26 9.74 -13.83 49.86
C VAL A 26 8.91 -12.65 49.38
N ILE A 27 9.28 -11.42 49.75
CA ILE A 27 8.56 -10.20 49.29
C ILE A 27 8.59 -10.10 47.77
N VAL A 28 9.75 -10.31 47.14
CA VAL A 28 9.88 -10.28 45.68
C VAL A 28 9.00 -11.35 45.04
N LEU A 29 8.98 -12.57 45.60
CA LEU A 29 8.17 -13.67 45.09
C LEU A 29 6.66 -13.37 45.21
N VAL A 30 6.23 -12.78 46.33
CA VAL A 30 4.85 -12.32 46.54
C VAL A 30 4.49 -11.20 45.55
N LEU A 31 5.39 -10.24 45.31
CA LEU A 31 5.16 -9.19 44.31
C LEU A 31 5.01 -9.76 42.89
N HIS A 32 5.83 -10.74 42.51
CA HIS A 32 5.68 -11.43 41.22
C HIS A 32 4.38 -12.21 41.14
N ALA A 33 3.97 -12.89 42.21
CA ALA A 33 2.70 -13.60 42.27
C ALA A 33 1.51 -12.65 42.16
N LEU A 34 1.56 -11.49 42.83
CA LEU A 34 0.54 -10.44 42.72
C LEU A 34 0.48 -9.85 41.31
N ALA A 35 1.63 -9.60 40.68
CA ALA A 35 1.70 -9.10 39.30
C ALA A 35 1.14 -10.13 38.31
N ALA A 36 1.49 -11.41 38.47
CA ALA A 36 0.95 -12.50 37.65
C ALA A 36 -0.57 -12.65 37.84
N PHE A 37 -1.05 -12.56 39.08
CA PHE A 37 -2.47 -12.61 39.40
C PHE A 37 -3.23 -11.42 38.83
N TRP A 38 -2.66 -10.21 38.93
CA TRP A 38 -3.21 -9.00 38.31
C TRP A 38 -3.29 -9.15 36.79
N LEU A 39 -2.24 -9.67 36.15
CA LEU A 39 -2.22 -9.89 34.71
C LEU A 39 -3.23 -10.96 34.28
N MET A 40 -3.36 -12.07 35.02
CA MET A 40 -4.36 -13.10 34.74
C MET A 40 -5.78 -12.58 34.89
N ARG A 41 -6.03 -11.72 35.89
CA ARG A 41 -7.35 -11.10 36.11
C ARG A 41 -7.69 -10.03 35.07
N ASN A 42 -6.67 -9.33 34.58
CA ASN A 42 -6.84 -8.22 33.62
C ASN A 42 -6.53 -8.62 32.18
N ARG A 43 -6.32 -9.92 31.92
CA ARG A 43 -5.98 -10.44 30.58
C ARG A 43 -6.99 -10.01 29.53
N ASP A 44 -8.27 -9.89 29.90
CA ASP A 44 -9.35 -9.53 28.98
C ASP A 44 -9.23 -8.07 28.49
N ALA A 45 -8.54 -7.20 29.22
CA ALA A 45 -8.24 -5.83 28.78
C ALA A 45 -7.10 -5.75 27.74
N PHE A 46 -6.30 -6.82 27.64
CA PHE A 46 -5.19 -6.95 26.68
C PHE A 46 -5.50 -7.92 25.54
N THR A 47 -6.60 -8.67 25.65
CA THR A 47 -7.12 -9.49 24.56
C THR A 47 -7.80 -8.54 23.56
N PRO A 48 -7.28 -8.40 22.33
CA PRO A 48 -7.99 -7.64 21.31
C PRO A 48 -9.40 -8.24 21.15
N PRO A 49 -10.45 -7.41 20.98
CA PRO A 49 -11.80 -7.91 20.84
C PRO A 49 -11.83 -8.98 19.75
N ALA A 50 -12.55 -10.07 20.03
CA ALA A 50 -12.82 -11.09 19.03
C ALA A 50 -13.34 -10.39 17.76
N PRO A 51 -12.86 -10.77 16.56
CA PRO A 51 -13.41 -10.20 15.33
C PRO A 51 -14.92 -10.37 15.40
N ALA A 52 -15.64 -9.26 15.29
CA ALA A 52 -17.09 -9.30 15.25
C ALA A 52 -17.49 -10.36 14.20
N GLU A 53 -18.29 -11.34 14.60
CA GLU A 53 -19.01 -12.17 13.64
C GLU A 53 -20.04 -11.25 12.99
N VAL A 54 -19.58 -10.44 12.03
CA VAL A 54 -20.44 -9.52 11.30
C VAL A 54 -21.37 -10.40 10.47
N PRO A 55 -22.69 -10.37 10.72
CA PRO A 55 -23.65 -11.12 9.93
C PRO A 55 -23.78 -10.38 8.60
N ILE A 56 -22.93 -10.78 7.67
CA ILE A 56 -22.70 -10.09 6.42
C ILE A 56 -23.57 -10.75 5.35
N GLN A 57 -24.39 -9.96 4.64
CA GLN A 57 -24.93 -10.41 3.37
C GLN A 57 -23.76 -10.55 2.40
N ILE A 58 -23.37 -11.80 2.13
CA ILE A 58 -22.17 -12.15 1.37
C ILE A 58 -22.46 -11.93 -0.12
N GLU A 59 -22.41 -10.67 -0.57
CA GLU A 59 -22.19 -10.43 -1.99
C GLU A 59 -20.68 -10.54 -2.24
N LEU A 60 -20.30 -11.65 -2.86
CA LEU A 60 -18.92 -11.98 -3.17
C LEU A 60 -18.58 -11.45 -4.56
N LEU A 61 -17.95 -10.29 -4.59
CA LEU A 61 -17.44 -9.68 -5.81
C LEU A 61 -16.14 -10.38 -6.20
N LYS A 62 -16.12 -10.94 -7.41
CA LYS A 62 -14.91 -11.46 -8.05
C LYS A 62 -14.27 -10.37 -8.89
N PRO A 63 -12.98 -10.48 -9.26
CA PRO A 63 -12.39 -9.64 -10.30
C PRO A 63 -13.25 -9.70 -11.57
N GLN A 64 -13.63 -8.53 -12.09
CA GLN A 64 -14.45 -8.39 -13.29
C GLN A 64 -13.84 -7.31 -14.19
N PRO A 65 -14.06 -7.38 -15.52
CA PRO A 65 -13.64 -6.33 -16.42
C PRO A 65 -14.29 -5.00 -16.05
N ILE A 66 -13.53 -3.92 -16.19
CA ILE A 66 -13.96 -2.55 -16.01
C ILE A 66 -14.92 -2.14 -17.13
N GLU A 67 -15.94 -1.36 -16.77
CA GLU A 67 -16.86 -0.75 -17.71
C GLU A 67 -16.10 0.20 -18.64
N ARG A 68 -16.25 0.01 -19.96
CA ARG A 68 -15.73 0.95 -20.96
C ARG A 68 -16.87 1.63 -21.67
N GLN A 69 -16.85 2.96 -21.67
CA GLN A 69 -17.78 3.73 -22.47
C GLN A 69 -17.43 3.55 -23.96
N PRO A 70 -18.43 3.36 -24.85
CA PRO A 70 -18.17 3.27 -26.27
C PRO A 70 -17.42 4.51 -26.76
N ALA A 71 -16.41 4.30 -27.59
CA ALA A 71 -15.76 5.41 -28.29
C ALA A 71 -16.82 6.22 -29.06
N PRO A 72 -16.71 7.56 -29.10
CA PRO A 72 -17.50 8.35 -30.03
C PRO A 72 -17.36 7.76 -31.44
N PRO A 73 -18.46 7.63 -32.21
CA PRO A 73 -18.39 7.07 -33.55
C PRO A 73 -17.35 7.85 -34.36
N ALA A 74 -16.37 7.14 -34.91
CA ALA A 74 -15.35 7.74 -35.74
C ALA A 74 -16.03 8.55 -36.86
N PRO A 75 -15.54 9.76 -37.18
CA PRO A 75 -16.08 10.51 -38.30
C PRO A 75 -15.97 9.64 -39.56
N LYS A 76 -17.07 9.51 -40.29
CA LYS A 76 -17.10 8.78 -41.56
C LYS A 76 -15.96 9.31 -42.45
N PRO A 77 -15.14 8.44 -43.07
CA PRO A 77 -14.13 8.90 -44.00
C PRO A 77 -14.79 9.79 -45.06
N VAL A 78 -14.41 11.06 -45.09
CA VAL A 78 -14.67 11.91 -46.25
C VAL A 78 -13.80 11.31 -47.34
N GLU A 79 -14.43 10.82 -48.41
CA GLU A 79 -13.72 10.37 -49.61
C GLU A 79 -12.84 11.52 -50.11
N GLN A 80 -11.55 11.43 -49.81
CA GLN A 80 -10.55 12.29 -50.39
C GLN A 80 -10.37 11.82 -51.85
N PRO A 81 -10.55 12.69 -52.86
CA PRO A 81 -10.40 12.31 -54.25
C PRO A 81 -9.03 11.68 -54.49
N ALA A 82 -9.03 10.49 -55.10
CA ALA A 82 -7.83 9.74 -55.42
C ALA A 82 -6.86 10.59 -56.24
N ALA A 83 -5.64 10.77 -55.72
CA ALA A 83 -4.53 11.25 -56.51
C ALA A 83 -4.19 10.21 -57.61
N PRO A 84 -3.78 10.64 -58.82
CA PRO A 84 -3.56 9.71 -59.93
C PRO A 84 -2.38 8.77 -59.66
N ALA A 85 -2.56 7.51 -60.04
CA ALA A 85 -1.58 6.43 -59.88
C ALA A 85 -0.27 6.71 -60.65
N PRO A 86 0.91 6.35 -60.11
CA PRO A 86 2.16 6.38 -60.85
C PRO A 86 2.20 5.29 -61.94
N ALA A 87 2.82 5.62 -63.08
CA ALA A 87 3.00 4.73 -64.22
C ALA A 87 3.84 3.47 -63.88
N PRO A 88 3.63 2.35 -64.61
CA PRO A 88 4.27 1.07 -64.31
C PRO A 88 5.78 1.08 -64.64
N PRO A 89 6.62 0.37 -63.86
CA PRO A 89 8.03 0.21 -64.18
C PRO A 89 8.24 -0.81 -65.32
N LYS A 90 9.20 -0.49 -66.20
CA LYS A 90 9.62 -1.28 -67.35
C LYS A 90 10.45 -2.49 -66.91
N ALA A 91 10.15 -3.65 -67.50
CA ALA A 91 10.80 -4.94 -67.23
C ALA A 91 12.30 -4.96 -67.60
N ALA A 92 13.12 -5.56 -66.73
CA ALA A 92 14.48 -6.01 -67.02
C ALA A 92 14.59 -7.52 -66.78
N ALA A 93 15.28 -8.22 -67.68
CA ALA A 93 15.39 -9.67 -67.78
C ALA A 93 16.27 -10.32 -66.67
N PRO A 94 16.12 -11.63 -66.39
CA PRO A 94 16.67 -12.29 -65.21
C PRO A 94 18.13 -12.78 -65.41
N LYS A 95 18.92 -12.77 -64.32
CA LYS A 95 20.23 -13.42 -64.22
C LYS A 95 20.17 -14.57 -63.21
N PRO A 96 20.74 -15.76 -63.49
CA PRO A 96 20.52 -16.96 -62.69
C PRO A 96 21.36 -17.03 -61.41
N ALA A 97 20.81 -17.74 -60.42
CA ALA A 97 21.40 -18.05 -59.11
C ALA A 97 22.35 -19.26 -59.17
N PRO A 98 23.36 -19.33 -58.28
CA PRO A 98 24.01 -20.58 -57.90
C PRO A 98 23.54 -21.08 -56.52
N GLU A 99 23.42 -22.41 -56.43
CA GLU A 99 22.99 -23.25 -55.31
C GLU A 99 23.97 -23.27 -54.11
N PRO A 100 23.51 -23.65 -52.90
CA PRO A 100 24.38 -23.82 -51.74
C PRO A 100 24.97 -25.23 -51.68
N VAL A 101 26.30 -25.33 -51.56
CA VAL A 101 27.00 -26.57 -51.21
C VAL A 101 27.29 -26.63 -49.70
N LEU A 102 26.73 -27.65 -49.06
CA LEU A 102 27.15 -28.11 -47.75
C LEU A 102 28.42 -28.95 -47.93
N THR A 103 29.48 -28.69 -47.16
CA THR A 103 30.53 -29.70 -46.91
C THR A 103 31.07 -29.57 -45.49
N SER A 104 30.89 -30.68 -44.79
CA SER A 104 31.42 -31.05 -43.49
C SER A 104 32.93 -31.30 -43.58
N THR A 105 33.69 -30.91 -42.56
CA THR A 105 35.03 -31.45 -42.30
C THR A 105 35.12 -31.89 -40.85
N GLN A 106 35.37 -33.18 -40.66
CA GLN A 106 35.74 -33.84 -39.41
C GLN A 106 37.10 -34.53 -39.62
N THR A 107 37.81 -34.76 -38.51
CA THR A 107 38.90 -35.74 -38.28
C THR A 107 40.32 -35.25 -38.59
N ALA A 108 41.38 -35.48 -37.79
CA ALA A 108 41.59 -35.86 -36.38
C ALA A 108 43.09 -35.67 -36.05
N GLU A 109 43.41 -35.68 -34.75
CA GLU A 109 44.67 -36.07 -34.06
C GLU A 109 46.06 -35.87 -34.70
N HIS A 110 46.98 -35.22 -33.97
CA HIS A 110 48.04 -35.85 -33.16
C HIS A 110 49.20 -34.85 -32.87
N GLY A 111 49.78 -34.86 -31.66
CA GLY A 111 51.12 -34.32 -31.38
C GLY A 111 51.27 -33.30 -30.24
N GLU A 112 51.86 -33.76 -29.13
CA GLU A 112 52.17 -33.12 -27.84
C GLU A 112 53.33 -32.06 -27.89
N PRO A 113 53.53 -31.17 -26.87
CA PRO A 113 54.22 -29.88 -26.98
C PRO A 113 55.69 -29.88 -26.50
N PRO A 114 56.36 -28.70 -26.43
CA PRO A 114 56.74 -28.24 -25.10
C PRO A 114 56.79 -26.70 -24.86
N ALA A 115 56.49 -26.36 -23.60
CA ALA A 115 57.21 -25.49 -22.66
C ALA A 115 57.70 -24.05 -23.01
N ALA A 116 57.19 -23.13 -22.17
CA ALA A 116 57.92 -22.17 -21.32
C ALA A 116 58.18 -20.70 -21.75
N ALA A 117 57.93 -19.85 -20.73
CA ALA A 117 58.53 -18.55 -20.39
C ALA A 117 57.92 -17.24 -20.94
N SER A 118 57.10 -16.61 -20.07
CA SER A 118 57.35 -15.31 -19.40
C SER A 118 57.95 -14.15 -20.21
N ALA A 119 57.21 -13.03 -20.33
CA ALA A 119 57.54 -11.77 -19.64
C ALA A 119 56.59 -10.62 -20.05
N ALA A 120 56.58 -9.60 -19.20
CA ALA A 120 55.60 -8.54 -19.03
C ALA A 120 55.72 -7.32 -19.99
N SER A 121 54.65 -6.52 -19.90
CA SER A 121 54.59 -5.04 -19.98
C SER A 121 54.56 -4.34 -21.33
N GLY A 122 53.54 -3.48 -21.47
CA GLY A 122 53.54 -2.34 -22.38
C GLY A 122 52.15 -1.79 -22.66
N ALA A 123 51.66 -0.86 -21.85
CA ALA A 123 50.71 0.15 -22.34
C ALA A 123 51.49 1.15 -23.22
N PRO A 124 50.87 1.74 -24.25
CA PRO A 124 50.34 3.09 -24.02
C PRO A 124 49.01 3.39 -24.75
N ALA A 125 48.42 4.50 -24.32
CA ALA A 125 47.18 5.10 -24.79
C ALA A 125 47.24 5.65 -26.22
N ALA A 126 46.08 5.68 -26.90
CA ALA A 126 45.65 6.80 -27.74
C ALA A 126 44.16 6.70 -28.15
N SER A 127 43.42 7.73 -27.75
CA SER A 127 42.42 8.50 -28.51
C SER A 127 41.40 7.81 -29.42
N GLY A 128 40.13 8.00 -29.08
CA GLY A 128 38.98 7.80 -29.96
C GLY A 128 37.75 8.48 -29.38
N ALA A 129 37.64 9.79 -29.61
CA ALA A 129 36.43 10.56 -29.33
C ALA A 129 35.28 10.05 -30.22
N HIS A 130 34.15 9.68 -29.62
CA HIS A 130 32.88 9.54 -30.34
C HIS A 130 31.89 10.58 -29.81
N ALA A 131 31.74 11.63 -30.62
CA ALA A 131 30.62 12.55 -30.56
C ALA A 131 29.37 11.89 -31.17
N ALA A 132 28.26 12.09 -30.45
CA ALA A 132 26.85 12.14 -30.84
C ALA A 132 26.39 11.49 -32.16
N SER A 133 25.42 10.57 -32.02
CA SER A 133 24.24 10.60 -32.87
C SER A 133 23.00 10.30 -32.02
N ALA A 134 22.32 11.37 -31.62
CA ALA A 134 20.95 11.32 -31.15
C ALA A 134 20.06 10.93 -32.33
N ALA A 135 19.65 9.66 -32.39
CA ALA A 135 18.53 9.24 -33.21
C ALA A 135 17.28 9.32 -32.34
N GLY A 136 16.50 10.39 -32.55
CA GLY A 136 15.15 10.53 -32.01
C GLY A 136 14.29 9.37 -32.50
N ALA A 137 14.02 8.42 -31.61
CA ALA A 137 12.85 7.57 -31.76
C ALA A 137 11.65 8.43 -31.38
N ALA A 138 11.01 9.00 -32.40
CA ALA A 138 9.68 9.55 -32.27
C ALA A 138 8.80 8.50 -31.61
N SER A 139 8.32 8.84 -30.41
CA SER A 139 7.33 8.08 -29.67
C SER A 139 6.10 7.94 -30.57
N ALA A 140 5.97 6.78 -31.21
CA ALA A 140 4.69 6.35 -31.72
C ALA A 140 3.84 6.10 -30.47
N ALA A 141 3.11 7.13 -30.06
CA ALA A 141 1.98 6.97 -29.17
C ALA A 141 1.06 5.94 -29.81
N SER A 142 1.17 4.69 -29.37
CA SER A 142 0.18 3.67 -29.63
C SER A 142 -1.10 4.16 -28.96
N THR A 143 -1.91 4.92 -29.71
CA THR A 143 -3.28 5.20 -29.36
C THR A 143 -3.98 3.87 -29.23
N ALA A 144 -4.10 3.39 -27.99
CA ALA A 144 -4.89 2.23 -27.66
C ALA A 144 -6.28 2.46 -28.24
N THR A 145 -6.64 1.69 -29.27
CA THR A 145 -7.98 1.73 -29.84
C THR A 145 -8.93 1.36 -28.70
N PRO A 146 -9.90 2.22 -28.34
CA PRO A 146 -10.85 1.87 -27.29
C PRO A 146 -11.59 0.61 -27.72
N GLY A 147 -11.54 -0.43 -26.87
CA GLY A 147 -12.24 -1.68 -27.12
C GLY A 147 -13.77 -1.48 -27.15
N PRO A 148 -14.53 -2.51 -27.54
CA PRO A 148 -15.99 -2.45 -27.56
C PRO A 148 -16.54 -2.11 -26.16
N ALA A 149 -17.72 -1.47 -26.13
CA ALA A 149 -18.41 -1.15 -24.89
C ALA A 149 -18.67 -2.43 -24.07
N THR A 150 -18.30 -2.41 -22.80
CA THR A 150 -18.49 -3.52 -21.88
C THR A 150 -19.31 -3.04 -20.68
N ASN A 151 -20.38 -3.76 -20.33
CA ASN A 151 -20.99 -3.64 -19.01
C ASN A 151 -20.01 -4.27 -18.01
N GLY A 152 -19.39 -3.47 -17.16
CA GLY A 152 -18.33 -3.91 -16.26
C GLY A 152 -18.38 -3.21 -14.91
N VAL A 153 -17.39 -3.46 -14.06
CA VAL A 153 -17.26 -2.73 -12.79
C VAL A 153 -16.74 -1.32 -13.02
N LYS A 154 -17.22 -0.35 -12.26
CA LYS A 154 -16.70 1.02 -12.36
C LYS A 154 -15.37 1.10 -11.63
N PHE A 155 -14.38 1.69 -12.28
CA PHE A 155 -13.05 1.89 -11.74
C PHE A 155 -12.58 3.29 -12.05
N ASN A 156 -11.98 3.94 -11.06
CA ASN A 156 -11.39 5.25 -11.20
C ASN A 156 -10.12 5.33 -10.36
N ALA A 157 -8.94 5.25 -11.00
CA ALA A 157 -7.66 5.16 -10.31
C ALA A 157 -7.53 6.28 -9.24
N PRO A 158 -6.97 5.98 -8.04
CA PRO A 158 -6.79 7.00 -7.02
C PRO A 158 -5.81 8.08 -7.49
N PRO A 159 -5.93 9.32 -6.98
CA PRO A 159 -5.05 10.41 -7.40
C PRO A 159 -3.59 10.10 -7.07
N SER A 160 -2.70 10.37 -8.03
CA SER A 160 -1.24 10.33 -7.83
C SER A 160 -0.82 11.24 -6.68
N GLY A 161 0.18 10.83 -5.89
CA GLY A 161 0.66 11.63 -4.77
C GLY A 161 1.78 10.98 -3.97
N ASP A 162 2.41 11.81 -3.13
CA ASP A 162 3.37 11.39 -2.11
C ASP A 162 2.67 11.39 -0.75
N LEU A 163 2.47 10.20 -0.22
CA LEU A 163 1.70 9.96 1.00
C LEU A 163 2.68 9.67 2.13
N GLN A 164 2.53 10.40 3.23
CA GLN A 164 3.32 10.21 4.44
C GLN A 164 2.46 9.65 5.56
N TYR A 165 3.04 8.72 6.32
CA TYR A 165 2.35 8.01 7.39
C TYR A 165 3.18 8.02 8.67
N ASP A 166 2.52 8.33 9.78
CA ASP A 166 3.01 7.93 11.09
C ASP A 166 3.02 6.41 11.13
N THR A 167 4.19 5.81 11.38
CA THR A 167 4.33 4.36 11.46
C THR A 167 4.41 3.94 12.92
N PHE A 168 3.66 2.91 13.31
CA PHE A 168 3.75 2.28 14.62
C PHE A 168 4.10 0.81 14.48
N TYR A 169 5.02 0.34 15.32
CA TYR A 169 5.34 -1.07 15.46
C TYR A 169 4.97 -1.52 16.88
N ASN A 170 4.01 -2.45 17.00
CA ASN A 170 3.44 -2.88 18.28
C ASN A 170 3.00 -1.69 19.16
N GLY A 171 2.40 -0.66 18.55
CA GLY A 171 1.94 0.55 19.22
C GLY A 171 3.03 1.60 19.52
N MET A 172 4.31 1.29 19.33
CA MET A 172 5.39 2.26 19.47
C MET A 172 5.59 3.03 18.16
N GLN A 173 5.53 4.35 18.22
CA GLN A 173 5.77 5.21 17.05
C GLN A 173 7.22 5.07 16.57
N ASN A 174 7.40 5.06 15.26
CA ASN A 174 8.67 4.95 14.57
C ASN A 174 8.81 6.09 13.53
N MET A 175 9.86 6.03 12.73
CA MET A 175 10.08 6.96 11.62
C MET A 175 8.90 6.97 10.64
N ILE A 176 8.80 8.06 9.88
CA ILE A 176 7.75 8.24 8.89
C ILE A 176 7.87 7.17 7.81
N GLY A 177 6.73 6.56 7.48
CA GLY A 177 6.56 5.69 6.32
C GLY A 177 6.10 6.51 5.12
N THR A 178 6.45 6.06 3.91
CA THR A 178 6.08 6.74 2.66
C THR A 178 5.43 5.77 1.69
N ILE A 179 4.42 6.26 0.98
CA ILE A 179 3.85 5.62 -0.21
C ILE A 179 3.90 6.66 -1.33
N HIS A 180 4.62 6.34 -2.41
CA HIS A 180 4.62 7.13 -3.63
C HIS A 180 3.77 6.39 -4.65
N TRP A 181 2.67 7.00 -5.07
CA TRP A 181 1.77 6.48 -6.10
C TRP A 181 1.79 7.41 -7.30
N ARG A 182 2.02 6.88 -8.49
CA ARG A 182 1.98 7.60 -9.75
C ARG A 182 1.24 6.78 -10.79
N THR A 183 0.33 7.42 -11.51
CA THR A 183 -0.33 6.85 -12.69
C THR A 183 -0.73 7.95 -13.67
N ASP A 184 -0.66 7.63 -14.96
CA ASP A 184 -1.19 8.43 -16.07
C ASP A 184 -2.51 7.86 -16.62
N GLY A 185 -3.07 6.83 -15.96
CA GLY A 185 -4.25 6.09 -16.41
C GLY A 185 -3.95 4.92 -17.36
N HIS A 186 -2.70 4.75 -17.80
CA HIS A 186 -2.25 3.64 -18.63
C HIS A 186 -1.15 2.81 -17.95
N THR A 187 -0.22 3.47 -17.28
CA THR A 187 0.87 2.89 -16.51
C THR A 187 0.80 3.33 -15.06
N TYR A 188 1.48 2.61 -14.19
CA TYR A 188 1.64 3.02 -12.80
C TYR A 188 3.01 2.64 -12.24
N ASP A 189 3.46 3.42 -11.26
CA ASP A 189 4.56 3.12 -10.36
C ASP A 189 4.08 3.35 -8.91
N LEU A 190 4.32 2.35 -8.08
CA LEU A 190 4.02 2.35 -6.66
C LEU A 190 5.29 1.99 -5.90
N SER A 191 5.75 2.87 -5.01
CA SER A 191 6.81 2.54 -4.06
C SER A 191 6.38 2.80 -2.63
N VAL A 192 6.74 1.89 -1.73
CA VAL A 192 6.41 1.95 -0.31
C VAL A 192 7.70 1.77 0.47
N SER A 193 7.90 2.59 1.50
CA SER A 193 8.99 2.44 2.45
C SER A 193 8.46 2.56 3.86
N MET A 194 8.58 1.49 4.64
CA MET A 194 8.15 1.45 6.04
C MET A 194 9.35 1.15 6.94
N PRO A 195 9.65 2.00 7.93
CA PRO A 195 10.73 1.73 8.87
C PRO A 195 10.31 0.65 9.88
N VAL A 196 11.07 -0.44 9.94
CA VAL A 196 10.87 -1.50 10.95
C VAL A 196 12.03 -1.49 11.95
N PRO A 197 11.76 -1.35 13.27
CA PRO A 197 12.82 -1.31 14.29
C PRO A 197 13.72 -2.55 14.21
N PHE A 198 15.02 -2.36 14.43
CA PHE A 198 16.05 -3.42 14.49
C PHE A 198 16.30 -4.23 13.20
N VAL A 199 15.43 -4.16 12.19
CA VAL A 199 15.59 -4.86 10.90
C VAL A 199 16.04 -3.90 9.79
N GLY A 200 15.65 -2.63 9.86
CA GLY A 200 15.81 -1.65 8.79
C GLY A 200 14.51 -1.46 7.98
N PRO A 201 14.51 -0.61 6.94
CA PRO A 201 13.30 -0.34 6.18
C PRO A 201 12.83 -1.56 5.40
N PHE A 202 11.52 -1.74 5.34
CA PHE A 202 10.87 -2.66 4.44
C PHE A 202 10.40 -1.83 3.25
N THR A 203 11.04 -2.05 2.11
CA THR A 203 10.69 -1.34 0.88
C THR A 203 10.01 -2.27 -0.09
N TYR A 204 8.94 -1.77 -0.71
CA TYR A 204 8.19 -2.47 -1.73
C TYR A 204 8.12 -1.59 -2.97
N ARG A 205 8.18 -2.20 -4.15
CA ARG A 205 7.91 -1.51 -5.41
C ARG A 205 7.04 -2.38 -6.28
N SER A 206 6.02 -1.78 -6.88
CA SER A 206 5.15 -2.41 -7.86
C SER A 206 5.03 -1.48 -9.06
N GLU A 207 5.24 -2.01 -10.25
CA GLU A 207 5.10 -1.28 -11.50
C GLU A 207 4.35 -2.14 -12.51
N GLY A 208 3.62 -1.47 -13.41
CA GLY A 208 2.82 -2.14 -14.42
C GLY A 208 1.87 -1.17 -15.12
N ARG A 209 0.71 -1.69 -15.48
CA ARG A 209 -0.28 -0.97 -16.29
C ARG A 209 -1.66 -0.92 -15.66
N ILE A 210 -2.51 -0.06 -16.20
CA ILE A 210 -3.95 -0.08 -15.98
C ILE A 210 -4.59 -0.77 -17.17
N ASP A 211 -5.17 -1.95 -16.96
CA ASP A 211 -5.76 -2.77 -18.03
C ASP A 211 -7.28 -2.91 -17.92
N ALA A 212 -7.84 -3.91 -18.60
CA ALA A 212 -9.28 -4.20 -18.57
C ALA A 212 -9.81 -4.52 -17.17
N PHE A 213 -8.98 -4.85 -16.18
CA PHE A 213 -9.38 -5.19 -14.82
C PHE A 213 -8.88 -4.15 -13.79
N GLY A 214 -8.10 -3.15 -14.20
CA GLY A 214 -7.61 -2.07 -13.35
C GLY A 214 -6.10 -2.12 -13.20
N VAL A 215 -5.59 -1.87 -12.00
CA VAL A 215 -4.17 -2.01 -11.68
C VAL A 215 -3.73 -3.44 -12.00
N ALA A 216 -2.69 -3.57 -12.82
CA ALA A 216 -2.25 -4.84 -13.35
C ALA A 216 -0.71 -4.92 -13.28
N PRO A 217 -0.16 -5.50 -12.20
CA PRO A 217 1.28 -5.55 -11.97
C PRO A 217 2.03 -6.30 -13.07
N GLU A 218 3.24 -5.84 -13.37
CA GLU A 218 4.20 -6.50 -14.27
C GLU A 218 5.45 -6.95 -13.50
N ARG A 219 5.84 -6.15 -12.51
CA ARG A 219 6.98 -6.43 -11.64
C ARG A 219 6.67 -5.96 -10.22
N TYR A 220 6.93 -6.84 -9.26
CA TYR A 220 6.87 -6.56 -7.83
C TYR A 220 8.22 -6.87 -7.18
N VAL A 221 8.68 -5.98 -6.31
CA VAL A 221 9.96 -6.08 -5.60
C VAL A 221 9.72 -5.88 -4.10
N GLU A 222 10.21 -6.80 -3.28
CA GLU A 222 10.24 -6.68 -1.81
C GLU A 222 11.69 -6.70 -1.33
N LYS A 223 12.05 -5.78 -0.45
CA LYS A 223 13.35 -5.76 0.22
C LYS A 223 13.19 -5.52 1.71
N ARG A 224 13.80 -6.40 2.49
CA ARG A 224 13.67 -6.41 3.95
C ARG A 224 14.99 -6.06 4.63
N GLY A 225 15.14 -4.79 5.01
CA GLY A 225 16.38 -4.30 5.62
C GLY A 225 17.57 -4.46 4.68
N LYS A 226 18.60 -5.18 5.14
CA LYS A 226 19.82 -5.46 4.36
C LYS A 226 19.76 -6.73 3.52
N ARG A 227 18.64 -7.46 3.52
CA ARG A 227 18.49 -8.67 2.70
C ARG A 227 18.48 -8.31 1.20
N PRO A 228 18.88 -9.26 0.32
CA PRO A 228 18.67 -9.12 -1.12
C PRO A 228 17.20 -8.88 -1.46
N GLU A 229 16.97 -8.37 -2.67
CA GLU A 229 15.63 -8.08 -3.17
C GLU A 229 14.97 -9.37 -3.68
N ASP A 230 13.74 -9.61 -3.23
CA ASP A 230 12.86 -10.63 -3.77
C ASP A 230 12.00 -9.99 -4.88
N ILE A 231 11.90 -10.65 -6.03
CA ILE A 231 11.19 -10.14 -7.20
C ILE A 231 10.15 -11.16 -7.64
N ALA A 232 8.96 -10.69 -7.96
CA ALA A 232 7.93 -11.44 -8.68
C ALA A 232 7.69 -10.78 -10.05
N ILE A 233 7.75 -11.57 -11.13
CA ILE A 233 7.51 -11.12 -12.51
C ILE A 233 6.21 -11.73 -13.01
N PHE A 234 5.28 -10.88 -13.46
CA PHE A 234 3.94 -11.28 -13.90
C PHE A 234 3.95 -11.47 -15.42
N ASN A 235 4.39 -12.66 -15.86
CA ASN A 235 4.53 -12.98 -17.27
C ASN A 235 3.18 -13.38 -17.87
N ARG A 236 2.62 -12.47 -18.68
CA ARG A 236 1.31 -12.64 -19.32
C ARG A 236 1.34 -13.50 -20.59
N GLU A 237 2.49 -13.67 -21.22
CA GLU A 237 2.62 -14.55 -22.39
C GLU A 237 2.41 -16.01 -21.98
N ILE A 238 3.04 -16.42 -20.88
CA ILE A 238 2.92 -17.79 -20.33
C ILE A 238 1.85 -17.91 -19.22
N ARG A 239 1.17 -16.82 -18.87
CA ARG A 239 0.15 -16.72 -17.80
C ARG A 239 0.63 -17.26 -16.44
N GLN A 240 1.85 -16.91 -16.08
CA GLN A 240 2.44 -17.30 -14.80
C GLN A 240 3.19 -16.15 -14.14
N VAL A 241 3.28 -16.23 -12.82
CA VAL A 241 4.17 -15.39 -12.02
C VAL A 241 5.38 -16.22 -11.62
N VAL A 242 6.58 -15.68 -11.87
CA VAL A 242 7.85 -16.32 -11.52
C VAL A 242 8.55 -15.52 -10.42
N PHE A 243 9.23 -16.22 -9.52
CA PHE A 243 9.87 -15.63 -8.34
C PHE A 243 11.39 -15.75 -8.42
N THR A 244 12.11 -14.78 -7.86
CA THR A 244 13.57 -14.92 -7.64
C THR A 244 13.90 -15.64 -6.34
N ARG A 245 12.99 -15.60 -5.36
CA ARG A 245 13.20 -16.21 -4.04
C ARG A 245 13.16 -17.74 -4.06
N THR A 246 12.32 -18.31 -4.92
CA THR A 246 12.11 -19.76 -5.04
C THR A 246 11.97 -20.13 -6.52
N PRO A 247 12.26 -21.39 -6.91
CA PRO A 247 12.02 -21.86 -8.28
C PRO A 247 10.54 -22.10 -8.60
N ASN A 248 9.63 -21.74 -7.68
CA ASN A 248 8.21 -21.97 -7.86
C ASN A 248 7.62 -20.97 -8.87
N ASN A 249 6.43 -21.28 -9.36
CA ASN A 249 5.58 -20.36 -10.09
C ASN A 249 4.18 -20.29 -9.45
N ALA A 250 3.44 -19.25 -9.80
CA ALA A 250 2.03 -19.10 -9.46
C ALA A 250 1.21 -18.82 -10.73
N PRO A 251 -0.09 -19.16 -10.75
CA PRO A 251 -0.95 -18.83 -11.87
C PRO A 251 -1.15 -17.30 -11.97
N LEU A 252 -1.36 -16.80 -13.19
CA LEU A 252 -1.70 -15.40 -13.46
C LEU A 252 -3.10 -15.28 -14.07
N PRO A 253 -4.19 -15.49 -13.29
CA PRO A 253 -5.54 -15.17 -13.75
C PRO A 253 -5.72 -13.66 -13.98
N ASP A 254 -6.81 -13.27 -14.64
CA ASP A 254 -7.11 -11.86 -14.83
C ASP A 254 -7.34 -11.14 -13.49
N GLY A 255 -6.88 -9.89 -13.38
CA GLY A 255 -7.01 -9.07 -12.18
C GLY A 255 -6.10 -9.46 -11.01
N VAL A 256 -5.06 -10.29 -11.23
CA VAL A 256 -4.01 -10.54 -10.23
C VAL A 256 -3.42 -9.24 -9.71
N GLN A 257 -3.15 -9.21 -8.40
CA GLN A 257 -2.48 -8.10 -7.71
C GLN A 257 -1.23 -8.59 -6.98
N ASP A 258 -0.37 -7.67 -6.59
CA ASP A 258 0.57 -7.86 -5.48
C ASP A 258 0.00 -7.23 -4.19
N ARG A 259 0.72 -7.38 -3.09
CA ARG A 259 0.26 -6.99 -1.74
C ARG A 259 -0.04 -5.50 -1.60
N PHE A 260 0.65 -4.63 -2.33
CA PHE A 260 0.45 -3.17 -2.24
C PHE A 260 -0.35 -2.62 -3.41
N SER A 261 -0.21 -3.17 -4.62
CA SER A 261 -1.09 -2.79 -5.74
C SER A 261 -2.55 -3.13 -5.48
N MET A 262 -2.83 -4.19 -4.71
CA MET A 262 -4.20 -4.52 -4.26
C MET A 262 -4.87 -3.35 -3.52
N LEU A 263 -4.12 -2.59 -2.72
CA LEU A 263 -4.64 -1.41 -2.02
C LEU A 263 -5.10 -0.34 -3.02
N MET A 264 -4.28 -0.05 -4.03
CA MET A 264 -4.59 0.93 -5.06
C MET A 264 -5.75 0.45 -5.96
N GLN A 265 -5.81 -0.85 -6.24
CA GLN A 265 -6.92 -1.47 -6.96
C GLN A 265 -8.23 -1.32 -6.18
N LEU A 266 -8.23 -1.67 -4.89
CA LEU A 266 -9.40 -1.52 -4.03
C LEU A 266 -9.84 -0.05 -3.94
N SER A 267 -8.90 0.88 -3.73
CA SER A 267 -9.17 2.32 -3.77
C SER A 267 -9.82 2.74 -5.09
N GLY A 268 -9.32 2.25 -6.23
CA GLY A 268 -9.86 2.61 -7.54
C GLY A 268 -11.26 2.06 -7.80
N LEU A 269 -11.54 0.84 -7.35
CA LEU A 269 -12.88 0.23 -7.46
C LEU A 269 -13.89 0.95 -6.56
N VAL A 270 -13.53 1.22 -5.31
CA VAL A 270 -14.39 1.92 -4.35
C VAL A 270 -14.64 3.35 -4.83
N ARG A 271 -13.61 4.05 -5.34
CA ARG A 271 -13.75 5.39 -5.93
C ARG A 271 -14.66 5.40 -7.16
N GLY A 272 -14.64 4.33 -7.97
CA GLY A 272 -15.49 4.18 -9.16
C GLY A 272 -16.97 3.96 -8.85
N ASN A 273 -17.28 3.21 -7.78
CA ASN A 273 -18.66 2.99 -7.33
C ASN A 273 -18.74 2.82 -5.79
N PRO A 274 -18.72 3.92 -5.01
CA PRO A 274 -18.76 3.83 -3.55
C PRO A 274 -20.00 3.13 -3.01
N SER A 275 -21.13 3.23 -3.72
CA SER A 275 -22.40 2.61 -3.30
C SER A 275 -22.43 1.08 -3.43
N ALA A 276 -21.52 0.48 -4.21
CA ALA A 276 -21.40 -0.98 -4.31
C ALA A 276 -20.70 -1.59 -3.08
N TYR A 277 -19.92 -0.82 -2.33
CA TYR A 277 -19.12 -1.31 -1.20
C TYR A 277 -19.82 -1.03 0.13
N LYS A 278 -20.96 -1.66 0.36
CA LYS A 278 -21.72 -1.57 1.63
C LYS A 278 -21.19 -2.59 2.65
N PRO A 279 -21.41 -2.38 3.97
CA PRO A 279 -21.07 -3.36 5.00
C PRO A 279 -21.51 -4.76 4.60
N GLY A 280 -20.56 -5.70 4.63
CA GLY A 280 -20.74 -7.08 4.24
C GLY A 280 -20.40 -7.45 2.80
N VAL A 281 -20.30 -6.49 1.88
CA VAL A 281 -19.77 -6.80 0.56
C VAL A 281 -18.32 -7.29 0.69
N THR A 282 -18.00 -8.39 0.00
CA THR A 282 -16.66 -8.99 0.04
C THR A 282 -16.07 -9.02 -1.36
N GLN A 283 -14.94 -8.33 -1.55
CA GLN A 283 -14.18 -8.32 -2.80
C GLN A 283 -13.04 -9.34 -2.75
N GLN A 284 -12.98 -10.25 -3.71
CA GLN A 284 -11.85 -11.15 -3.87
C GLN A 284 -10.75 -10.52 -4.73
N PHE A 285 -9.50 -10.74 -4.30
CA PHE A 285 -8.30 -10.49 -5.09
C PHE A 285 -7.43 -11.74 -5.08
N PHE A 286 -6.83 -12.10 -6.22
CA PHE A 286 -5.72 -13.06 -6.21
C PHE A 286 -4.42 -12.29 -6.03
N VAL A 287 -3.79 -12.46 -4.88
CA VAL A 287 -2.65 -11.64 -4.43
C VAL A 287 -1.37 -12.47 -4.43
N ILE A 288 -0.35 -11.93 -5.08
CA ILE A 288 1.00 -12.47 -5.11
C ILE A 288 1.82 -11.88 -3.95
N ASP A 289 2.43 -12.76 -3.15
CA ASP A 289 3.50 -12.45 -2.22
C ASP A 289 4.86 -12.79 -2.86
N ASN A 290 5.97 -12.70 -2.12
CA ASN A 290 7.31 -12.96 -2.64
C ASN A 290 7.66 -14.44 -2.93
N ASN A 291 6.75 -15.41 -2.80
CA ASN A 291 6.96 -16.80 -3.26
C ASN A 291 5.69 -17.60 -3.60
N SER A 292 4.51 -17.00 -3.51
CA SER A 292 3.24 -17.69 -3.68
C SER A 292 2.13 -16.72 -4.08
N GLY A 293 1.01 -17.27 -4.54
CA GLY A 293 -0.22 -16.52 -4.83
C GLY A 293 -1.39 -17.09 -4.04
N GLU A 294 -2.23 -16.20 -3.51
CA GLU A 294 -3.33 -16.58 -2.63
C GLU A 294 -4.56 -15.67 -2.84
N THR A 295 -5.76 -16.24 -2.78
CA THR A 295 -6.99 -15.45 -2.84
C THR A 295 -7.25 -14.76 -1.50
N TRP A 296 -7.38 -13.43 -1.52
CA TRP A 296 -7.69 -12.60 -0.37
C TRP A 296 -9.15 -12.11 -0.47
N PRO A 297 -10.05 -12.56 0.42
CA PRO A 297 -11.37 -11.98 0.60
C PRO A 297 -11.27 -10.71 1.45
N ILE A 298 -11.62 -9.56 0.86
CA ILE A 298 -11.62 -8.25 1.52
C ILE A 298 -13.06 -7.83 1.78
N ALA A 299 -13.49 -7.90 3.03
CA ALA A 299 -14.84 -7.53 3.44
C ALA A 299 -14.92 -6.04 3.81
N VAL A 300 -16.02 -5.39 3.43
CA VAL A 300 -16.39 -4.08 3.96
C VAL A 300 -16.94 -4.28 5.37
N ILE A 301 -16.36 -3.59 6.35
CA ILE A 301 -16.81 -3.63 7.75
C ILE A 301 -17.82 -2.52 8.00
N GLY A 302 -17.49 -1.28 7.64
CA GLY A 302 -18.34 -0.12 7.87
C GLY A 302 -17.62 1.19 7.69
N ASP A 303 -18.33 2.29 7.87
CA ASP A 303 -17.73 3.63 7.90
C ASP A 303 -17.34 3.96 9.36
N GLU A 304 -16.10 4.42 9.55
CA GLU A 304 -15.47 4.66 10.85
C GLU A 304 -14.74 6.01 10.87
N GLN A 305 -14.59 6.59 12.07
CA GLN A 305 -13.82 7.80 12.28
C GLN A 305 -12.39 7.43 12.69
N VAL A 306 -11.42 7.79 11.85
CA VAL A 306 -9.98 7.58 12.09
C VAL A 306 -9.39 8.83 12.72
N GLN A 307 -8.86 8.71 13.94
CA GLN A 307 -8.12 9.78 14.59
C GLN A 307 -6.69 9.82 14.05
N THR A 308 -6.31 10.92 13.41
CA THR A 308 -4.93 11.21 12.98
C THR A 308 -4.37 12.39 13.76
N GLN A 309 -3.06 12.65 13.62
CA GLN A 309 -2.46 13.88 14.15
C GLN A 309 -3.02 15.15 13.49
N ALA A 310 -3.43 15.04 12.22
CA ALA A 310 -4.02 16.14 11.45
C ALA A 310 -5.52 16.36 11.74
N GLY A 311 -6.14 15.50 12.55
CA GLY A 311 -7.56 15.55 12.90
C GLY A 311 -8.30 14.24 12.66
N ILE A 312 -9.62 14.28 12.74
CA ILE A 312 -10.49 13.11 12.53
C ILE A 312 -10.86 13.00 11.05
N ILE A 313 -10.74 11.81 10.48
CA ILE A 313 -11.06 11.51 9.08
C ILE A 313 -12.14 10.43 9.05
N GLY A 314 -13.26 10.69 8.37
CA GLY A 314 -14.22 9.62 8.05
C GLY A 314 -13.66 8.72 6.95
N ALA A 315 -13.65 7.41 7.21
CA ALA A 315 -13.12 6.42 6.28
C ALA A 315 -13.94 5.14 6.30
N ARG A 316 -13.97 4.44 5.17
CA ARG A 316 -14.54 3.10 5.10
C ARG A 316 -13.51 2.06 5.48
N HIS A 317 -13.83 1.25 6.47
CA HIS A 317 -13.02 0.15 6.97
C HIS A 317 -13.28 -1.13 6.16
N PHE A 318 -12.19 -1.75 5.72
CA PHE A 318 -12.13 -3.03 5.04
C PHE A 318 -11.19 -3.96 5.80
N MET A 319 -11.54 -5.25 5.86
CA MET A 319 -10.73 -6.26 6.54
C MET A 319 -10.51 -7.47 5.63
N ARG A 320 -9.29 -7.99 5.59
CA ARG A 320 -9.02 -9.31 5.01
C ARG A 320 -9.56 -10.40 5.91
N LEU A 321 -10.52 -11.18 5.41
CA LEU A 321 -11.05 -12.32 6.16
C LEU A 321 -10.03 -13.49 6.18
N PRO A 322 -10.02 -14.30 7.25
CA PRO A 322 -9.27 -15.55 7.28
C PRO A 322 -9.69 -16.46 6.13
N ARG A 323 -8.72 -17.13 5.50
CA ARG A 323 -8.99 -18.00 4.34
C ARG A 323 -9.27 -19.46 4.72
N ARG A 324 -8.82 -19.84 5.91
CA ARG A 324 -8.85 -21.20 6.47
C ARG A 324 -8.60 -21.13 7.97
N ASP A 325 -8.92 -22.20 8.68
CA ASP A 325 -8.59 -22.34 10.09
C ASP A 325 -7.09 -22.15 10.32
N GLY A 326 -6.74 -21.33 11.31
CA GLY A 326 -5.36 -20.98 11.62
C GLY A 326 -4.75 -19.86 10.78
N ASP A 327 -5.47 -19.25 9.82
CA ASP A 327 -5.03 -18.02 9.15
C ASP A 327 -5.17 -16.81 10.10
N THR A 328 -4.14 -16.56 10.91
CA THR A 328 -4.13 -15.52 11.94
C THR A 328 -3.61 -14.16 11.46
N ARG A 329 -3.13 -14.07 10.22
CA ARG A 329 -2.68 -12.79 9.66
C ARG A 329 -3.90 -11.88 9.46
N ARG A 330 -3.86 -10.66 9.97
CA ARG A 330 -4.94 -9.67 9.78
C ARG A 330 -4.44 -8.47 9.01
N ILE A 331 -5.28 -7.96 8.12
CA ILE A 331 -5.01 -6.76 7.32
C ILE A 331 -6.28 -5.93 7.34
N ASP A 332 -6.21 -4.76 7.94
CA ASP A 332 -7.29 -3.81 8.08
C ASP A 332 -6.91 -2.51 7.36
N MET A 333 -7.85 -1.95 6.59
CA MET A 333 -7.59 -0.84 5.68
C MET A 333 -8.73 0.16 5.78
N TRP A 334 -8.42 1.43 6.04
CA TRP A 334 -9.40 2.51 6.09
C TRP A 334 -9.19 3.43 4.90
N LEU A 335 -10.16 3.49 3.98
CA LEU A 335 -10.10 4.32 2.78
C LEU A 335 -11.00 5.54 2.94
N ALA A 336 -10.44 6.75 2.81
CA ALA A 336 -11.15 7.98 3.11
C ALA A 336 -11.63 8.70 1.85
N PRO A 337 -12.95 9.03 1.71
CA PRO A 337 -13.46 9.81 0.59
C PRO A 337 -12.78 11.17 0.44
N SER A 338 -12.46 11.84 1.56
CA SER A 338 -11.78 13.14 1.59
C SER A 338 -10.33 13.08 1.08
N LEU A 339 -9.72 11.89 1.05
CA LEU A 339 -8.40 11.65 0.46
C LEU A 339 -8.51 11.04 -0.96
N GLY A 340 -9.67 11.17 -1.62
CA GLY A 340 -9.89 10.53 -2.92
C GLY A 340 -9.88 9.00 -2.83
N TRP A 341 -10.34 8.44 -1.71
CA TRP A 341 -10.33 7.01 -1.38
C TRP A 341 -8.93 6.38 -1.22
N LEU A 342 -7.91 7.21 -0.99
CA LEU A 342 -6.59 6.72 -0.56
C LEU A 342 -6.63 6.18 0.88
N PRO A 343 -5.67 5.32 1.27
CA PRO A 343 -5.60 4.78 2.63
C PRO A 343 -5.32 5.85 3.67
N ALA A 344 -6.27 6.06 4.59
CA ALA A 344 -6.12 6.88 5.78
C ALA A 344 -5.44 6.11 6.93
N ARG A 345 -5.65 4.78 6.99
CA ARG A 345 -4.97 3.90 7.94
C ARG A 345 -4.78 2.51 7.34
N LEU A 346 -3.68 1.85 7.65
CA LEU A 346 -3.41 0.46 7.33
C LEU A 346 -2.87 -0.24 8.58
N VAL A 347 -3.49 -1.34 8.98
CA VAL A 347 -3.00 -2.17 10.09
C VAL A 347 -2.74 -3.57 9.58
N GLN A 348 -1.54 -4.07 9.78
CA GLN A 348 -1.17 -5.45 9.48
C GLN A 348 -0.69 -6.14 10.75
N THR A 349 -1.38 -7.21 11.13
CA THR A 349 -0.98 -8.08 12.23
C THR A 349 -0.48 -9.41 11.65
N GLU A 350 0.77 -9.74 11.93
CA GLU A 350 1.40 -10.99 11.51
C GLU A 350 1.01 -12.16 12.42
N PRO A 351 1.17 -13.42 11.96
CA PRO A 351 0.84 -14.60 12.77
C PRO A 351 1.57 -14.70 14.12
N ASN A 352 2.73 -14.06 14.25
CA ASN A 352 3.49 -13.98 15.49
C ASN A 352 2.99 -12.86 16.45
N GLY A 353 1.91 -12.18 16.10
CA GLY A 353 1.33 -11.07 16.86
C GLY A 353 1.98 -9.70 16.63
N ALA A 354 3.07 -9.63 15.83
CA ALA A 354 3.67 -8.35 15.50
C ALA A 354 2.71 -7.51 14.63
N GLN A 355 2.55 -6.24 14.98
CA GLN A 355 1.64 -5.32 14.32
C GLN A 355 2.40 -4.13 13.74
N ILE A 356 2.10 -3.81 12.49
CA ILE A 356 2.53 -2.60 11.80
C ILE A 356 1.28 -1.77 11.52
N ASP A 357 1.27 -0.52 11.96
CA ASP A 357 0.19 0.45 11.74
C ASP A 357 0.75 1.65 10.98
N LEU A 358 0.08 2.06 9.91
CA LEU A 358 0.39 3.25 9.13
C LEU A 358 -0.81 4.17 9.24
N LEU A 359 -0.62 5.33 9.82
CA LEU A 359 -1.66 6.32 10.03
C LEU A 359 -1.36 7.58 9.22
N TRP A 360 -2.33 8.06 8.45
CA TRP A 360 -2.14 9.21 7.57
C TRP A 360 -1.66 10.44 8.36
N HIS A 361 -0.52 10.99 7.93
CA HIS A 361 0.08 12.18 8.53
C HIS A 361 -0.25 13.46 7.75
N GLY A 362 -0.52 13.36 6.45
CA GLY A 362 -0.66 14.53 5.59
C GLY A 362 -1.79 15.48 6.00
N ARG A 363 -1.74 16.70 5.45
CA ARG A 363 -2.75 17.71 5.75
C ARG A 363 -4.13 17.28 5.26
N LEU A 364 -5.13 17.44 6.12
CA LEU A 364 -6.53 17.30 5.72
C LEU A 364 -6.95 18.57 5.00
N ALA A 365 -7.39 18.43 3.75
CA ALA A 365 -8.11 19.51 3.08
C ALA A 365 -9.43 19.74 3.82
N ALA A 366 -9.79 21.01 4.05
CA ALA A 366 -11.11 21.33 4.56
C ALA A 366 -12.17 20.87 3.53
N PRO A 367 -13.32 20.32 3.95
CA PRO A 367 -14.38 19.95 3.02
C PRO A 367 -14.79 21.17 2.18
N GLY A 368 -14.60 21.10 0.85
CA GLY A 368 -15.22 22.04 -0.09
C GLY A 368 -14.34 23.09 -0.78
N VAL A 369 -13.01 22.97 -0.82
CA VAL A 369 -12.18 23.84 -1.68
C VAL A 369 -11.56 23.02 -2.82
N PRO A 370 -11.86 23.30 -4.09
CA PRO A 370 -11.12 22.72 -5.21
C PRO A 370 -9.69 23.23 -5.18
N SER A 371 -8.72 22.32 -5.24
CA SER A 371 -7.30 22.64 -5.35
C SER A 371 -7.02 23.23 -6.72
N ASP A 372 -7.02 24.56 -6.82
CA ASP A 372 -6.35 25.27 -7.90
C ASP A 372 -5.11 25.98 -7.36
N GLU A 373 -4.14 26.13 -8.25
CA GLU A 373 -2.85 26.82 -8.12
C GLU A 373 -1.67 26.06 -7.48
N ALA A 374 -0.92 25.41 -8.36
CA ALA A 374 0.54 25.40 -8.28
C ALA A 374 1.09 26.83 -8.45
N PRO A 375 2.12 27.26 -7.72
CA PRO A 375 2.68 28.59 -7.91
C PRO A 375 3.58 28.60 -9.16
N ALA A 376 3.12 29.29 -10.20
CA ALA A 376 3.97 29.69 -11.32
C ALA A 376 4.98 30.74 -10.84
N GLY A 377 6.25 30.36 -10.81
CA GLY A 377 7.36 31.29 -10.58
C GLY A 377 7.51 32.25 -11.74
N GLY A 378 7.10 33.51 -11.54
CA GLY A 378 7.41 34.63 -12.43
C GLY A 378 8.33 35.61 -11.71
N ALA A 379 9.63 35.53 -11.96
CA ALA A 379 10.59 36.54 -11.54
C ALA A 379 10.60 37.68 -12.58
N THR A 380 10.27 38.90 -12.14
CA THR A 380 10.60 40.12 -12.89
C THR A 380 11.21 41.15 -11.96
N HIS A 381 12.35 41.67 -12.40
CA HIS A 381 13.21 42.65 -11.76
C HIS A 381 12.50 43.95 -11.35
N ALA A 382 12.87 44.49 -10.18
CA ALA A 382 12.81 45.91 -9.87
C ALA A 382 14.10 46.32 -9.12
N PRO A 383 14.74 47.45 -9.46
CA PRO A 383 15.76 48.04 -8.61
C PRO A 383 15.18 49.13 -7.70
N ALA A 384 15.94 49.41 -6.66
CA ALA A 384 15.64 50.18 -5.47
C ALA A 384 15.51 51.70 -5.68
N GLY A 385 14.82 52.33 -4.73
CA GLY A 385 14.85 53.78 -4.50
C GLY A 385 14.02 54.18 -3.26
N ALA A 386 14.69 54.37 -2.13
CA ALA A 386 14.24 55.19 -1.00
C ALA A 386 15.12 56.48 -0.99
N PRO A 387 14.88 57.56 -0.18
CA PRO A 387 14.07 57.60 1.05
C PRO A 387 13.31 58.93 1.43
N THR A 388 12.34 58.81 2.36
CA THR A 388 11.96 59.72 3.51
C THR A 388 11.57 61.21 3.30
N PRO A 389 11.08 61.94 4.34
CA PRO A 389 9.94 61.70 5.25
C PRO A 389 9.07 62.98 5.44
N ASP A 390 7.90 62.90 6.10
CA ASP A 390 7.46 63.97 7.01
C ASP A 390 6.28 63.58 7.92
N ALA A 391 6.19 64.33 9.02
CA ALA A 391 5.60 63.95 10.30
C ALA A 391 4.18 64.47 10.58
N SER A 392 3.63 63.95 11.69
CA SER A 392 2.68 64.59 12.61
C SER A 392 1.17 64.50 12.28
N THR A 393 0.40 63.84 13.16
CA THR A 393 -0.45 64.46 14.20
C THR A 393 -1.50 63.44 14.71
N ALA A 394 -1.67 63.32 16.02
CA ALA A 394 -2.74 62.57 16.72
C ALA A 394 -3.72 63.57 17.38
N PRO A 395 -4.79 63.18 18.11
CA PRO A 395 -5.76 62.06 17.97
C PRO A 395 -7.23 62.57 17.99
N ALA A 396 -8.24 61.74 17.67
CA ALA A 396 -9.57 61.76 18.31
C ALA A 396 -10.56 60.74 17.71
N ALA A 397 -11.42 60.22 18.59
CA ALA A 397 -12.75 59.65 18.37
C ALA A 397 -12.86 58.17 17.93
N GLU A 398 -13.00 57.32 18.95
CA GLU A 398 -13.81 56.09 18.95
C GLU A 398 -15.27 56.40 18.59
N PRO A 399 -15.96 55.53 17.84
CA PRO A 399 -17.10 54.87 18.46
C PRO A 399 -17.33 53.40 18.05
N ALA A 400 -17.78 52.64 19.06
CA ALA A 400 -18.81 51.60 19.02
C ALA A 400 -18.50 50.26 18.33
N GLN A 401 -18.20 49.26 19.17
CA GLN A 401 -18.41 47.83 18.91
C GLN A 401 -19.89 47.51 18.59
N PRO A 402 -20.17 46.67 17.59
CA PRO A 402 -21.48 46.04 17.45
C PRO A 402 -21.63 44.84 18.40
N ALA A 403 -22.77 44.81 19.08
CA ALA A 403 -23.21 43.78 20.04
C ALA A 403 -23.41 42.39 19.37
N PRO A 404 -23.28 41.28 20.14
CA PRO A 404 -23.48 39.93 19.63
C PRO A 404 -24.98 39.62 19.42
N PRO A 405 -25.34 38.80 18.41
CA PRO A 405 -26.72 38.42 18.18
C PRO A 405 -27.26 37.46 19.24
N ALA A 406 -28.55 37.64 19.54
CA ALA A 406 -29.30 36.94 20.57
C ALA A 406 -29.41 35.43 20.34
N THR A 407 -29.29 34.70 21.44
CA THR A 407 -29.53 33.26 21.60
C THR A 407 -30.99 32.93 21.25
N VAL A 408 -31.21 32.18 20.18
CA VAL A 408 -32.52 31.60 19.84
C VAL A 408 -32.70 30.32 20.66
N GLN A 409 -33.57 30.36 21.67
CA GLN A 409 -34.07 29.17 22.36
C GLN A 409 -34.98 28.35 21.42
N PRO A 410 -34.82 27.02 21.33
CA PRO A 410 -35.78 26.16 20.65
C PRO A 410 -37.08 26.04 21.46
N PRO A 411 -38.26 25.92 20.81
CA PRO A 411 -39.53 25.73 21.50
C PRO A 411 -39.59 24.35 22.19
N ALA A 412 -40.23 24.34 23.36
CA ALA A 412 -40.44 23.15 24.19
C ALA A 412 -41.23 22.05 23.44
N GLN A 413 -40.71 20.83 23.50
CA GLN A 413 -41.38 19.63 22.99
C GLN A 413 -42.64 19.31 23.84
N PRO A 414 -43.79 18.98 23.23
CA PRO A 414 -44.94 18.46 23.96
C PRO A 414 -44.68 17.02 24.45
N ALA A 415 -45.18 16.75 25.66
CA ALA A 415 -45.02 15.50 26.40
C ALA A 415 -45.47 14.25 25.63
N ALA A 416 -44.68 13.17 25.76
CA ALA A 416 -44.96 11.86 25.18
C ALA A 416 -46.19 11.20 25.84
N PRO A 417 -47.04 10.47 25.08
CA PRO A 417 -48.14 9.69 25.63
C PRO A 417 -47.64 8.41 26.34
N PRO A 418 -48.41 7.88 27.32
CA PRO A 418 -47.99 6.75 28.14
C PRO A 418 -47.92 5.44 27.36
N ALA A 419 -46.98 4.57 27.78
CA ALA A 419 -46.72 3.25 27.20
C ALA A 419 -47.93 2.30 27.36
N PRO A 420 -48.23 1.43 26.36
CA PRO A 420 -49.21 0.37 26.51
C PRO A 420 -48.67 -0.80 27.34
N SER A 421 -49.51 -1.26 28.26
CA SER A 421 -49.30 -2.45 29.12
C SER A 421 -49.07 -3.75 28.32
N PRO A 422 -48.35 -4.73 28.88
CA PRO A 422 -48.01 -5.97 28.18
C PRO A 422 -49.24 -6.84 27.93
N VAL A 423 -49.41 -7.25 26.67
CA VAL A 423 -50.38 -8.26 26.24
C VAL A 423 -49.78 -9.65 26.49
N THR A 424 -50.34 -10.35 27.47
CA THR A 424 -50.21 -11.80 27.64
C THR A 424 -51.02 -12.52 26.57
N SER A 425 -50.44 -13.51 25.91
CA SER A 425 -51.15 -14.50 25.08
C SER A 425 -50.35 -15.80 24.99
N PRO A 426 -51.00 -16.93 24.71
CA PRO A 426 -50.93 -18.09 25.62
C PRO A 426 -49.98 -19.20 25.16
N VAL A 427 -49.63 -20.02 26.15
CA VAL A 427 -49.06 -21.37 26.01
C VAL A 427 -49.85 -22.18 24.97
N THR A 428 -49.14 -22.74 23.99
CA THR A 428 -49.59 -23.90 23.21
C THR A 428 -48.64 -25.05 23.50
N GLN A 429 -49.24 -26.23 23.70
CA GLN A 429 -48.61 -27.50 24.06
C GLN A 429 -47.50 -27.96 23.10
#